data_AF-A0A838W892-F1
#
_entry.id   AF-A0A838W892-F1
#
_cell.length_a   1.000
_cell.length_b   1.000
_cell.length_c   1.000
_cell.angle_alpha   90.00
_cell.angle_beta   90.00
_cell.angle_gamma   90.00
#
_symmetry.space_group_name_H-M   'P 1'
#
loop_
_entity.id
_entity.type
_entity.pdbx_description
1 polymer ?
#
loop_
_entity_poly.entity_id
_entity_poly.type
_entity_poly.pdbx_seq_one_letter_code
_entity_poly.pdbx_strand_id
1 'polypeptide(L)'
;MKANFHISNSISSTFSLNNKVMFVLLSVFLITTTTVSTTAYANTNNGRDCFEIGIADGENHPLNQETFSECEDKYYKGFIKGCLSVEGNTIDVCESATDA
;
A
#
# COMPACT_ATOMS: atom_id res chain seq x y z
N MET A 1 -0.34 -54.92 -18.67
CA MET A 1 0.32 -53.64 -18.33
C MET A 1 -0.37 -53.06 -17.10
N LYS A 2 0.40 -52.63 -16.10
CA LYS A 2 -0.05 -52.10 -14.81
C LYS A 2 -0.64 -50.70 -14.96
N ALA A 3 -1.77 -50.45 -14.32
CA ALA A 3 -2.04 -49.18 -13.64
C ALA A 3 -3.09 -49.43 -12.54
N ASN A 4 -2.61 -49.56 -11.30
CA ASN A 4 -3.41 -49.35 -10.10
C ASN A 4 -3.31 -47.86 -9.77
N PHE A 5 -4.43 -47.18 -9.60
CA PHE A 5 -4.49 -46.08 -8.64
C PHE A 5 -5.90 -45.99 -8.05
N HIS A 6 -5.98 -46.43 -6.79
CA HIS A 6 -7.04 -46.15 -5.84
C HIS A 6 -7.09 -44.63 -5.56
N ILE A 7 -8.27 -44.07 -5.30
CA ILE A 7 -8.64 -43.54 -3.98
C ILE A 7 -10.11 -43.10 -4.02
N SER A 8 -10.81 -43.56 -2.98
CA SER A 8 -12.24 -43.51 -2.75
C SER A 8 -12.75 -42.17 -2.17
N ASN A 9 -14.07 -42.09 -2.18
CA ASN A 9 -14.96 -41.45 -1.21
C ASN A 9 -15.37 -39.99 -1.46
N SER A 10 -16.51 -39.90 -2.16
CA SER A 10 -17.54 -38.88 -2.03
C SER A 10 -18.01 -38.67 -0.59
N ILE A 11 -17.97 -37.42 -0.11
CA ILE A 11 -18.81 -36.95 1.01
C ILE A 11 -19.32 -35.55 0.64
N SER A 12 -20.59 -35.48 0.26
CA SER A 12 -21.36 -34.23 0.27
C SER A 12 -21.68 -33.87 1.71
N SER A 13 -21.20 -32.72 2.16
CA SER A 13 -21.62 -32.10 3.43
C SER A 13 -21.96 -30.64 3.18
N THR A 14 -23.25 -30.36 3.04
CA THR A 14 -23.83 -29.02 3.22
C THR A 14 -23.51 -28.54 4.63
N PHE A 15 -22.56 -27.62 4.77
CA PHE A 15 -22.19 -27.04 6.06
C PHE A 15 -23.13 -25.88 6.41
N SER A 16 -24.08 -26.15 7.30
CA SER A 16 -24.76 -25.15 8.10
C SER A 16 -23.77 -24.61 9.14
N LEU A 17 -23.31 -23.36 9.01
CA LEU A 17 -22.45 -22.72 10.02
C LEU A 17 -23.21 -21.63 10.79
N ASN A 18 -23.36 -21.85 12.08
CA ASN A 18 -23.80 -20.86 13.05
C ASN A 18 -22.76 -19.72 13.17
N ASN A 19 -23.28 -18.51 13.30
CA ASN A 19 -22.67 -17.19 13.12
C ASN A 19 -21.53 -16.78 14.09
N LYS A 20 -20.65 -17.69 14.55
CA LYS A 20 -19.63 -17.34 15.58
C LYS A 20 -18.21 -17.88 15.37
N VAL A 21 -17.90 -18.52 14.24
CA VAL A 21 -16.54 -19.07 14.00
C VAL A 21 -15.95 -18.59 12.67
N MET A 22 -16.13 -17.31 12.35
CA MET A 22 -15.55 -16.64 11.17
C MET A 22 -14.45 -15.65 11.60
N PHE A 23 -13.56 -16.06 12.51
CA PHE A 23 -12.48 -15.19 13.00
C PHE A 23 -11.11 -15.87 13.13
N VAL A 24 -10.98 -17.16 12.76
CA VAL A 24 -9.75 -17.94 13.03
C VAL A 24 -9.03 -18.43 11.77
N LEU A 25 -9.48 -18.07 10.56
CA LEU A 25 -8.86 -18.52 9.30
C LEU A 25 -8.15 -17.42 8.49
N LEU A 26 -7.94 -16.23 9.05
CA LEU A 26 -7.22 -15.14 8.37
C LEU A 26 -5.72 -15.06 8.76
N SER A 27 -5.13 -16.17 9.19
CA SER A 27 -3.69 -16.28 9.44
C SER A 27 -3.02 -17.06 8.31
N VAL A 28 -3.03 -16.49 7.10
CA VAL A 28 -2.11 -16.91 6.03
C VAL A 28 -1.32 -15.68 5.61
N PHE A 29 -0.12 -15.61 6.19
CA PHE A 29 1.03 -14.81 5.78
C PHE A 29 1.25 -14.91 4.26
N LEU A 30 0.78 -13.94 3.50
CA LEU A 30 1.20 -13.74 2.12
C LEU A 30 1.12 -12.24 1.80
N ILE A 31 2.21 -11.50 2.04
CA ILE A 31 2.53 -10.41 1.13
C ILE A 31 4.02 -10.52 0.80
N THR A 32 4.24 -10.77 -0.48
CA THR A 32 5.51 -10.92 -1.18
C THR A 32 6.40 -9.70 -0.96
N THR A 33 7.69 -9.92 -0.73
CA THR A 33 8.70 -8.85 -0.75
C THR A 33 8.83 -8.30 -2.17
N THR A 34 8.06 -7.27 -2.52
CA THR A 34 8.32 -6.48 -3.72
C THR A 34 9.50 -5.55 -3.41
N THR A 35 10.62 -5.78 -4.07
CA THR A 35 11.75 -4.85 -4.06
C THR A 35 11.30 -3.55 -4.73
N VAL A 36 10.93 -2.56 -3.91
CA VAL A 36 10.72 -1.19 -4.37
C VAL A 36 12.08 -0.67 -4.86
N SER A 37 12.23 -0.56 -6.17
CA SER A 37 13.40 0.11 -6.75
C SER A 37 13.18 1.60 -6.59
N THR A 38 13.69 2.18 -5.50
CA THR A 38 13.73 3.63 -5.32
C THR A 38 14.78 4.19 -6.27
N THR A 39 14.34 4.75 -7.40
CA THR A 39 15.19 5.63 -8.21
C THR A 39 15.40 6.91 -7.41
N ALA A 40 16.47 6.96 -6.62
CA ALA A 40 16.94 8.19 -6.00
C ALA A 40 17.45 9.11 -7.12
N TYR A 41 16.67 10.14 -7.45
CA TYR A 41 17.16 11.25 -8.27
C TYR A 41 18.07 12.08 -7.36
N ALA A 42 19.37 11.80 -7.37
CA ALA A 42 20.34 12.62 -6.66
C ALA A 42 20.44 13.99 -7.33
N ASN A 43 19.62 14.95 -6.89
CA ASN A 43 19.82 16.35 -7.20
C ASN A 43 20.66 16.99 -6.10
N THR A 44 21.98 16.98 -6.33
CA THR A 44 22.96 17.72 -5.56
C THR A 44 22.53 19.19 -5.51
N ASN A 45 22.20 19.73 -4.33
CA ASN A 45 22.44 21.12 -3.91
C ASN A 45 21.65 21.44 -2.62
N ASN A 46 22.30 21.28 -1.47
CA ASN A 46 22.19 21.99 -0.17
C ASN A 46 20.95 22.87 0.19
N GLY A 47 19.77 22.51 -0.27
CA GLY A 47 18.48 23.11 0.06
C GLY A 47 17.49 21.96 0.05
N ARG A 48 16.69 21.84 1.11
CA ARG A 48 15.72 20.77 1.29
C ARG A 48 14.88 20.67 0.02
N ASP A 49 15.01 19.58 -0.76
CA ASP A 49 14.25 19.44 -2.00
C ASP A 49 12.78 19.29 -1.62
N CYS A 50 12.00 20.32 -1.90
CA CYS A 50 10.56 20.36 -1.68
C CYS A 50 9.85 19.08 -2.12
N PHE A 51 10.32 18.47 -3.22
CA PHE A 51 9.78 17.22 -3.72
C PHE A 51 10.06 16.03 -2.79
N GLU A 52 11.28 15.92 -2.26
CA GLU A 52 11.65 14.85 -1.32
C GLU A 52 10.93 14.99 0.03
N ILE A 53 10.78 16.23 0.52
CA ILE A 53 9.96 16.49 1.72
C ILE A 53 8.52 16.05 1.47
N GLY A 54 7.99 16.41 0.29
CA GLY A 54 6.66 16.00 -0.14
C GLY A 54 6.51 14.49 -0.08
N ILE A 55 7.46 13.73 -0.64
CA ILE A 55 7.43 12.26 -0.59
C ILE A 55 7.36 11.76 0.87
N ALA A 56 8.26 12.24 1.73
CA ALA A 56 8.34 11.80 3.12
C ALA A 56 7.06 12.10 3.91
N ASP A 57 6.45 13.27 3.66
CA ASP A 57 5.19 13.63 4.27
C ASP A 57 4.05 12.79 3.70
N GLY A 58 3.95 12.64 2.39
CA GLY A 58 2.91 11.86 1.74
C GLY A 58 2.86 10.39 2.17
N GLU A 59 4.00 9.79 2.53
CA GLU A 59 4.06 8.41 3.02
C GLU A 59 3.42 8.23 4.41
N ASN A 60 3.58 9.20 5.32
CA ASN A 60 3.37 8.96 6.76
C ASN A 60 2.76 10.14 7.55
N HIS A 61 2.53 11.29 6.92
CA HIS A 61 2.09 12.53 7.56
C HIS A 61 0.96 13.21 6.77
N PRO A 62 0.10 14.00 7.43
CA PRO A 62 -0.82 14.88 6.72
C PRO A 62 -0.04 15.97 5.96
N LEU A 63 -0.69 16.57 4.96
CA LEU A 63 -0.11 17.68 4.20
C LEU A 63 0.28 18.83 5.14
N ASN A 64 1.54 19.25 5.08
CA ASN A 64 2.05 20.37 5.86
C ASN A 64 1.79 21.68 5.10
N GLN A 65 0.86 22.49 5.62
CA GLN A 65 0.47 23.76 5.01
C GLN A 65 1.60 24.81 4.98
N GLU A 66 2.50 24.81 5.98
CA GLU A 66 3.65 25.72 6.01
C GLU A 66 4.63 25.35 4.89
N THR A 67 5.00 24.07 4.80
CA THR A 67 5.87 23.57 3.72
C THR A 67 5.23 23.77 2.36
N PHE A 68 3.92 23.51 2.22
CA PHE A 68 3.20 23.75 0.97
C PHE A 68 3.20 25.23 0.59
N SER A 69 3.04 26.16 1.54
CA SER A 69 3.13 27.59 1.24
C SER A 69 4.52 28.04 0.77
N GLU A 70 5.59 27.34 1.19
CA GLU A 70 6.97 27.67 0.78
C GLU A 70 7.37 26.98 -0.54
N CYS A 71 6.86 25.78 -0.77
CA CYS A 71 7.32 24.88 -1.83
C CYS A 71 6.30 24.64 -2.95
N GLU A 72 5.04 24.96 -2.71
CA GLU A 72 3.89 24.86 -3.62
C GLU A 72 3.82 23.50 -4.33
N ASP A 73 3.70 23.54 -5.65
CA ASP A 73 3.49 22.40 -6.54
C ASP A 73 4.58 21.32 -6.44
N LYS A 74 5.84 21.68 -6.14
CA LYS A 74 6.90 20.69 -5.98
C LYS A 74 6.66 19.80 -4.77
N TYR A 75 6.25 20.40 -3.65
CA TYR A 75 5.93 19.67 -2.44
C TYR A 75 4.66 18.83 -2.63
N TYR A 76 3.62 19.40 -3.22
CA TYR A 76 2.38 18.67 -3.50
C TYR A 76 2.58 17.48 -4.44
N LYS A 77 3.36 17.61 -5.52
CA LYS A 77 3.71 16.47 -6.39
C LYS A 77 4.49 15.39 -5.66
N GLY A 78 5.39 15.79 -4.76
CA GLY A 78 6.09 14.87 -3.89
C GLY A 78 5.13 14.15 -2.96
N PHE A 79 4.21 14.90 -2.32
CA PHE A 79 3.19 14.41 -1.40
C PHE A 79 2.29 13.37 -2.05
N ILE A 80 1.71 13.67 -3.21
CA ILE A 80 0.88 12.72 -3.96
C ILE A 80 1.69 11.46 -4.32
N LYS A 81 2.97 11.62 -4.72
CA LYS A 81 3.83 10.47 -5.03
C LYS A 81 4.15 9.61 -3.81
N GLY A 82 4.45 10.22 -2.67
CA GLY A 82 4.68 9.53 -1.40
C GLY A 82 3.42 8.80 -0.94
N CYS A 83 2.27 9.46 -1.00
CA CYS A 83 0.99 8.88 -0.63
C CYS A 83 0.61 7.69 -1.51
N LEU A 84 0.79 7.78 -2.83
CA LEU A 84 0.54 6.66 -3.76
C LEU A 84 1.54 5.50 -3.62
N SER A 85 2.68 5.74 -2.96
CA SER A 85 3.65 4.68 -2.68
C SER A 85 3.22 3.77 -1.54
N VAL A 86 2.28 4.22 -0.70
CA VAL A 86 1.67 3.43 0.37
C VAL A 86 0.64 2.49 -0.23
N GLU A 87 0.79 1.19 0.04
CA GLU A 87 -0.10 0.17 -0.50
C GLU A 87 -1.55 0.39 -0.05
N GLY A 88 -2.48 0.31 -1.00
CA GLY A 88 -3.91 0.53 -0.76
C GLY A 88 -4.36 1.98 -0.91
N ASN A 89 -3.43 2.94 -1.02
CA ASN A 89 -3.79 4.31 -1.37
C ASN A 89 -4.09 4.43 -2.86
N THR A 90 -5.13 5.21 -3.15
CA THR A 90 -5.52 5.60 -4.51
C THR A 90 -5.32 7.09 -4.68
N ILE A 91 -5.36 7.58 -5.92
CA ILE A 91 -5.25 9.02 -6.17
C ILE A 91 -6.35 9.79 -5.42
N ASP A 92 -7.58 9.28 -5.39
CA ASP A 92 -8.70 9.91 -4.69
C ASP A 92 -8.44 10.02 -3.18
N VAL A 93 -7.85 8.98 -2.57
CA VAL A 93 -7.46 9.00 -1.15
C VAL A 93 -6.37 10.05 -0.92
N CYS A 94 -5.36 10.10 -1.78
CA CYS A 94 -4.26 11.05 -1.65
C CYS A 94 -4.72 12.50 -1.84
N GLU A 95 -5.55 12.77 -2.83
CA GLU A 95 -6.15 14.10 -3.06
C GLU A 95 -7.02 14.52 -1.87
N SER A 96 -7.82 13.60 -1.33
CA SER A 96 -8.66 13.89 -0.14
C SER A 96 -7.83 14.25 1.10
N ALA A 97 -6.58 13.82 1.17
CA ALA A 97 -5.66 14.17 2.26
C ALA A 97 -5.06 15.59 2.10
N THR A 98 -5.30 16.25 0.96
CA THR A 98 -4.82 17.61 0.67
C THR A 98 -5.91 18.69 0.79
N ASP A 99 -7.18 18.29 0.86
CA ASP A 99 -8.36 19.17 0.85
C ASP A 99 -8.72 19.73 2.26
N ALA A 100 -7.72 19.90 3.13
CA ALA A 100 -7.89 20.28 4.55
C ALA A 100 -7.63 21.77 4.83
#